data_AF-A0A972ZDU4-F1
#
_entry.id   AF-A0A972ZDU4-F1
#
_cell.length_a   1.000
_cell.length_b   1.000
_cell.length_c   1.000
_cell.angle_alpha   90.00
_cell.angle_beta   90.00
_cell.angle_gamma   90.00
#
_symmetry.space_group_name_H-M   'P 1'
#
loop_
_entity.id
_entity.type
_entity.pdbx_description
1 polymer ?
#
loop_
_entity_poly.entity_id
_entity_poly.type
_entity_poly.pdbx_seq_one_letter_code
_entity_poly.pdbx_strand_id
1 'polypeptide(L)'
;MKRTQIQLPDRLFTAAHNLAAAKEISLAELVRRGLEYMLTVTPGQQTEEGEWALPPARDLQSSSPFSAEGWREQIHMEHLKVAEERVGYSGGDGA
;
A
#
# COMPACT_ATOMS: atom_id res chain seq x y z
N MET A 1 -19.96 -14.12 4.32
CA MET A 1 -19.82 -13.24 5.51
C MET A 1 -19.47 -14.10 6.72
N LYS A 2 -18.55 -13.66 7.58
CA LYS A 2 -18.23 -14.34 8.86
C LYS A 2 -18.97 -13.62 9.99
N ARG A 3 -19.63 -14.36 10.89
CA ARG A 3 -20.27 -13.79 12.08
C ARG A 3 -19.23 -13.67 13.18
N THR A 4 -19.06 -12.46 13.70
CA THR A 4 -18.12 -12.15 14.79
C THR A 4 -18.87 -11.43 15.91
N GLN A 5 -18.51 -11.74 17.16
CA GLN A 5 -18.93 -10.98 18.34
C GLN A 5 -17.72 -10.17 18.84
N ILE A 6 -17.90 -8.86 19.00
CA ILE A 6 -16.89 -7.94 19.53
C ILE A 6 -17.42 -7.29 20.81
N GLN A 7 -16.53 -6.92 21.72
CA GLN A 7 -16.87 -6.15 22.90
C GLN A 7 -16.55 -4.68 22.65
N LEU A 8 -17.46 -3.79 23.06
CA LEU A 8 -17.29 -2.35 22.95
C LEU A 8 -17.51 -1.74 24.33
N PRO A 9 -16.72 -0.74 24.76
CA PRO A 9 -17.04 0.04 25.94
C PRO A 9 -18.42 0.68 25.80
N ASP A 10 -19.21 0.71 26.89
CA ASP A 10 -20.59 1.18 26.87
C ASP A 10 -20.76 2.55 26.18
N ARG A 11 -19.89 3.51 26.54
CA ARG A 11 -19.91 4.86 25.95
C ARG A 11 -19.71 4.83 24.43
N LEU A 12 -18.84 3.95 23.93
CA LEU A 12 -18.58 3.81 22.50
C LEU A 12 -19.79 3.16 21.80
N PHE A 13 -20.38 2.13 22.40
CA PHE A 13 -21.59 1.51 21.88
C PHE A 13 -22.74 2.51 21.76
N THR A 14 -23.02 3.29 22.80
CA THR A 14 -24.09 4.30 22.77
C THR A 14 -23.86 5.33 21.67
N ALA A 15 -22.63 5.86 21.55
CA ALA A 15 -22.30 6.83 20.51
C ALA A 15 -22.46 6.25 19.10
N ALA A 16 -21.94 5.04 18.85
CA ALA A 16 -22.04 4.36 17.57
C ALA A 16 -23.49 4.02 17.21
N HIS A 17 -24.28 3.56 18.19
CA HIS A 17 -25.70 3.25 18.00
C HIS A 17 -26.50 4.49 17.60
N ASN A 18 -26.29 5.62 18.28
CA ASN A 18 -26.93 6.89 17.95
C ASN A 18 -26.54 7.38 16.55
N LEU A 19 -25.27 7.24 16.18
CA LEU A 19 -24.78 7.61 14.85
C LEU A 19 -25.39 6.73 13.75
N ALA A 20 -25.51 5.42 13.99
CA ALA A 20 -26.13 4.49 13.06
C ALA A 20 -27.61 4.84 12.82
N ALA A 21 -28.34 5.13 13.90
CA ALA A 21 -29.72 5.59 13.83
C ALA A 21 -29.87 6.90 13.06
N ALA A 22 -29.02 7.90 13.33
CA ALA A 22 -29.03 9.19 12.62
C ALA A 22 -28.68 9.05 11.12
N LYS A 23 -27.96 7.99 10.74
CA LYS A 23 -27.60 7.68 9.35
C LYS A 23 -28.55 6.69 8.68
N GLU A 24 -29.59 6.24 9.38
CA GLU A 24 -30.56 5.23 8.90
C GLU A 24 -29.89 3.93 8.41
N ILE A 25 -28.82 3.52 9.08
CA ILE A 25 -28.11 2.26 8.79
C ILE A 25 -28.04 1.39 10.05
N SER A 26 -27.82 0.09 9.86
CA SER A 26 -27.60 -0.81 10.99
C SER A 26 -26.24 -0.55 11.66
N LEU A 27 -26.12 -0.89 12.95
CA LEU A 27 -24.83 -0.83 13.65
C LEU A 27 -23.77 -1.72 12.97
N ALA A 28 -24.17 -2.90 12.47
CA ALA A 28 -23.28 -3.80 11.75
C ALA A 28 -22.73 -3.14 10.47
N GLU A 29 -23.58 -2.41 9.74
CA GLU A 29 -23.17 -1.67 8.54
C GLU A 29 -22.24 -0.51 8.88
N LEU A 30 -22.52 0.22 9.97
CA LEU A 30 -21.63 1.27 10.46
C LEU A 30 -20.25 0.70 10.81
N VAL A 31 -20.20 -0.42 11.54
CA VAL A 31 -18.94 -1.09 11.92
C VAL A 31 -18.19 -1.60 10.70
N ARG A 32 -18.89 -2.20 9.72
CA ARG A 32 -18.27 -2.64 8.45
C ARG A 32 -17.59 -1.47 7.74
N ARG A 33 -18.30 -0.36 7.51
CA ARG A 33 -17.74 0.83 6.85
C ARG A 33 -16.58 1.43 7.64
N GLY A 34 -16.68 1.44 8.97
CA GLY A 34 -15.60 1.88 9.84
C GLY A 34 -14.34 1.03 9.64
N LEU A 35 -14.47 -0.30 9.63
CA LEU A 35 -13.36 -1.22 9.41
C LEU A 35 -12.77 -1.08 7.99
N GLU A 36 -13.63 -0.99 6.97
CA GLU A 36 -13.19 -0.76 5.58
C GLU A 36 -12.40 0.54 5.45
N TYR A 37 -12.92 1.63 6.01
CA TYR A 37 -12.21 2.91 6.03
C TYR A 37 -10.85 2.77 6.74
N MET A 38 -10.81 2.18 7.93
CA MET A 38 -9.55 1.99 8.66
C MET A 38 -8.52 1.20 7.85
N LEU A 39 -8.93 0.16 7.12
CA LEU A 39 -8.04 -0.60 6.24
C LEU A 39 -7.53 0.25 5.07
N THR A 40 -8.34 1.16 4.51
CA THR A 40 -7.90 2.03 3.41
C THR A 40 -6.87 3.08 3.84
N VAL A 41 -6.91 3.50 5.10
CA VAL A 41 -6.02 4.57 5.62
C VAL A 41 -4.88 4.04 6.47
N THR A 42 -4.79 2.72 6.71
CA THR A 42 -3.69 2.11 7.48
C THR A 42 -2.65 1.53 6.52
N PRO A 43 -1.43 2.13 6.45
CA PRO A 43 -0.35 1.62 5.61
C PRO A 43 0.04 0.18 5.98
N GLY A 44 0.35 -0.66 4.98
CA GLY A 44 0.86 -2.02 5.20
C GLY A 44 -0.14 -3.06 5.73
N GLN A 45 -1.44 -2.73 5.80
CA GLN A 45 -2.52 -3.68 6.17
C GLN A 45 -3.26 -4.25 4.96
N GLN A 46 -2.90 -3.85 3.74
CA GLN A 46 -3.21 -4.66 2.57
C GLN A 46 -2.33 -5.90 2.65
N THR A 47 -2.89 -6.98 3.19
CA THR A 47 -2.32 -8.31 2.99
C THR A 47 -2.46 -8.61 1.50
N GLU A 48 -1.52 -8.12 0.70
CA GLU A 48 -1.18 -8.86 -0.50
C GLU A 48 -0.66 -10.20 0.02
N GLU A 49 -1.46 -11.26 -0.15
CA GLU A 49 -0.95 -12.63 -0.20
C GLU A 49 -0.10 -12.80 -1.48
N GLY A 50 0.80 -11.85 -1.74
CA GLY A 50 1.87 -11.99 -2.69
C GLY A 50 3.06 -12.48 -1.90
N GLU A 51 3.39 -13.76 -2.05
CA GLU A 51 4.74 -14.22 -1.72
C GLU A 51 5.70 -13.29 -2.46
N TRP A 52 6.55 -12.58 -1.71
CA TRP A 52 7.53 -11.69 -2.30
C TRP A 52 8.34 -12.49 -3.31
N ALA A 53 8.22 -12.14 -4.59
CA ALA A 53 8.92 -12.81 -5.68
C ALA A 53 10.04 -11.88 -6.17
N LEU A 54 11.21 -12.46 -6.39
CA LEU A 54 12.33 -11.75 -7.00
C LEU A 54 11.89 -11.23 -8.39
N PRO A 55 12.00 -9.92 -8.68
CA PRO A 55 11.73 -9.41 -10.02
C PRO A 55 12.62 -10.14 -11.04
N PRO A 56 12.11 -10.41 -12.26
CA PRO A 56 12.91 -11.06 -13.28
C PRO A 56 14.20 -10.26 -13.53
N ALA A 57 15.31 -10.97 -13.75
CA ALA A 57 16.57 -10.35 -14.10
C ALA A 57 16.38 -9.50 -15.36
N ARG A 58 16.78 -8.22 -15.28
CA ARG A 58 16.80 -7.35 -16.45
C ARG A 58 17.99 -7.74 -17.32
N ASP A 59 17.75 -7.94 -18.61
CA ASP A 59 18.81 -8.10 -19.60
C ASP A 59 19.55 -6.76 -19.74
N LEU A 60 20.75 -6.70 -19.16
CA LEU A 60 21.64 -5.54 -19.23
C LEU A 60 22.48 -5.51 -20.53
N GLN A 61 22.16 -6.37 -21.50
CA GLN A 61 22.91 -6.57 -22.75
C GLN A 61 24.32 -7.15 -22.50
N SER A 62 24.98 -7.62 -23.56
CA SER A 62 26.29 -8.29 -23.47
C SER A 62 27.47 -7.36 -23.20
N SER A 63 27.29 -6.05 -23.42
CA SER A 63 28.31 -5.05 -23.12
C SER A 63 28.18 -4.63 -21.66
N SER A 64 29.14 -5.02 -20.82
CA SER A 64 29.16 -4.53 -19.44
C SER A 64 29.29 -3.00 -19.43
N PRO A 65 28.38 -2.27 -18.76
CA PRO A 65 28.43 -0.81 -18.66
C PRO A 65 29.65 -0.33 -17.85
N PHE A 66 30.34 -1.26 -17.18
CA PHE A 66 31.53 -1.01 -16.37
C PHE A 66 32.84 -1.31 -17.11
N SER A 67 32.75 -1.70 -18.40
CA SER A 67 33.94 -2.09 -19.18
C SER A 67 34.72 -0.90 -19.73
N ALA A 68 34.14 0.31 -19.72
CA ALA A 68 34.82 1.53 -20.15
C ALA A 68 35.75 2.06 -19.04
N GLU A 69 36.93 2.54 -19.43
CA GLU A 69 37.79 3.30 -18.53
C GLU A 69 37.09 4.64 -18.22
N GLY A 70 36.90 4.96 -16.94
CA GLY A 70 36.12 6.13 -16.52
C GLY A 70 34.60 5.94 -16.48
N TRP A 71 34.11 4.69 -16.43
CA TRP A 71 32.67 4.40 -16.40
C TRP A 71 31.92 5.07 -15.24
N ARG A 72 32.59 5.29 -14.10
CA ARG A 72 31.97 5.93 -12.92
C ARG A 72 31.63 7.38 -13.23
N GLU A 73 32.59 8.09 -13.83
CA GLU A 73 32.49 9.46 -14.26
C GLU A 73 31.43 9.60 -15.35
N GLN A 74 31.38 8.66 -16.30
CA GLN A 74 30.35 8.63 -17.34
C GLN A 74 28.94 8.46 -16.78
N ILE A 75 28.69 7.54 -15.83
CA ILE A 75 27.35 7.38 -15.21
C ILE A 75 26.90 8.65 -14.47
N HIS A 76 27.84 9.39 -13.86
CA HIS A 76 27.53 10.60 -13.10
C HIS A 76 27.42 11.85 -13.97
N MET A 77 28.15 11.92 -15.09
CA MET A 77 28.28 13.11 -15.93
C MET A 77 27.41 13.05 -17.19
N GLU A 78 27.35 11.90 -17.85
CA GLU A 78 26.35 11.66 -18.87
C GLU A 78 25.17 11.04 -18.16
N HIS A 79 24.07 11.79 -18.10
CA HIS A 79 22.79 11.26 -17.65
C HIS A 79 22.55 9.93 -18.37
N LEU A 80 22.86 8.81 -17.71
CA LEU A 80 22.29 7.54 -18.05
C LEU A 80 20.80 7.78 -17.83
N LYS A 81 20.11 8.20 -18.90
CA LYS A 81 18.68 8.16 -18.99
C LYS A 81 18.36 6.68 -19.06
N VAL A 82 18.54 5.99 -17.93
CA VAL A 82 17.65 4.91 -17.59
C VAL A 82 16.30 5.62 -17.60
N ALA A 83 15.61 5.52 -18.74
CA ALA A 83 14.20 5.74 -18.76
C ALA A 83 13.68 4.64 -17.84
N GLU A 84 13.66 4.93 -16.53
CA GLU A 84 12.72 4.28 -15.66
C GLU A 84 11.38 4.60 -16.30
N GLU A 85 10.83 3.63 -17.02
CA GLU A 85 9.39 3.54 -17.09
C GLU A 85 8.96 3.64 -15.64
N ARG A 86 8.27 4.73 -15.30
CA ARG A 86 7.72 4.93 -13.97
C ARG A 86 6.80 3.75 -13.75
N VAL A 87 7.33 2.69 -13.15
CA VAL A 87 6.52 1.73 -12.44
C VAL A 87 5.90 2.59 -11.36
N GLY A 88 4.63 2.93 -11.56
CA GLY A 88 3.91 3.86 -10.71
C GLY A 88 4.01 3.34 -9.29
N TYR A 89 4.91 3.93 -8.51
CA TYR A 89 4.92 3.76 -7.09
C TYR A 89 3.71 4.52 -6.59
N SER A 90 2.58 3.84 -6.42
CA SER A 90 1.50 4.34 -5.58
C SER A 90 1.99 4.26 -4.14
N GLY A 91 2.82 5.23 -3.77
CA GLY A 91 3.24 5.42 -2.39
C GLY A 91 2.00 5.60 -1.54
N GLY A 92 1.68 4.58 -0.75
CA GLY A 92 0.93 4.78 0.47
C GLY A 92 1.86 5.52 1.42
N ASP A 93 1.77 6.85 1.42
CA ASP A 93 2.41 7.68 2.44
C ASP A 93 1.87 7.25 3.80
N GLY A 94 2.81 6.80 4.63
CA GLY A 94 2.58 6.25 5.95
C GLY A 94 3.71 6.60 6.88
N ALA A 95 3.92 7.91 7.10
CA ALA A 95 4.23 8.54 8.39
C ALA A 95 4.35 10.06 8.24
#